data_AF-A0A6H1NEH0-F1
#
_entry.id   AF-A0A6H1NEH0-F1
#
_cell.length_a   1.000
_cell.length_b   1.000
_cell.length_c   1.000
_cell.angle_alpha   90.00
_cell.angle_beta   90.00
_cell.angle_gamma   90.00
#
_symmetry.space_group_name_H-M   'P 1'
#
loop_
_entity.id
_entity.type
_entity.pdbx_description
1 polymer ?
#
loop_
_entity_poly.entity_id
_entity_poly.type
_entity_poly.pdbx_seq_one_letter_code
_entity_poly.pdbx_strand_id
1 'polypeptide(L)'
;MVLFQLERVSPSPVEESWRRLTDWPRHAAVVPLTRVTVRTPPPTGAGTVFVARSGVGPLAFDDPMEVVTWRPPRDGDTGRCRLVKRGTFVTGWAEIEVRPVAGGGSRVLWREDLNVRWLPRFFDRPLGWAGRWMFGRAVGGLLLPES
;
A
#
# COMPACT_ATOMS: atom_id res chain seq x y z
N MET A 1 12.19 -13.41 2.08
CA MET A 1 12.08 -12.26 1.16
C MET A 1 11.14 -12.66 0.04
N VAL A 2 10.07 -11.91 -0.10
CA VAL A 2 9.00 -12.14 -1.06
C VAL A 2 8.83 -10.88 -1.88
N LEU A 3 9.07 -10.98 -3.18
CA LEU A 3 8.72 -9.94 -4.14
C LEU A 3 7.42 -10.38 -4.82
N PHE A 4 6.40 -9.52 -4.78
CA PHE A 4 5.20 -9.73 -5.57
C PHE A 4 4.77 -8.44 -6.27
N GLN A 5 4.07 -8.63 -7.39
CA GLN A 5 3.48 -7.57 -8.17
C GLN A 5 2.00 -7.86 -8.36
N LEU A 6 1.17 -6.83 -8.20
CA LEU A 6 -0.25 -6.85 -8.47
C LEU A 6 -0.57 -5.72 -9.45
N GLU A 7 -1.30 -6.07 -10.50
CA GLU A 7 -1.83 -5.10 -11.45
C GLU A 7 -3.37 -5.14 -11.40
N ARG A 8 -3.99 -3.96 -11.38
CA ARG A 8 -5.44 -3.80 -11.43
C ARG A 8 -5.82 -2.64 -12.34
N VAL A 9 -6.90 -2.79 -13.08
CA VAL A 9 -7.51 -1.71 -13.84
C VAL A 9 -8.70 -1.18 -13.04
N SER A 10 -8.82 0.14 -12.97
CA SER A 10 -9.90 0.89 -12.34
C SER A 10 -10.66 1.69 -13.39
N PRO A 11 -11.99 1.79 -13.31
CA PRO A 11 -12.73 2.77 -14.08
C PRO A 11 -12.48 4.21 -13.61
N SER A 12 -11.93 4.42 -12.39
CA SER A 12 -11.65 5.76 -11.86
C SER A 12 -10.47 6.43 -12.56
N PRO A 13 -10.51 7.76 -12.76
CA PRO A 13 -9.38 8.54 -13.26
C PRO A 13 -8.09 8.35 -12.43
N VAL A 14 -6.94 8.66 -13.03
CA VAL A 14 -5.62 8.44 -12.42
C VAL A 14 -5.46 9.21 -11.10
N GLU A 15 -5.95 10.45 -11.03
CA GLU A 15 -5.91 11.30 -9.84
C GLU A 15 -6.77 10.73 -8.70
N GLU A 16 -7.92 10.16 -9.06
CA GLU A 16 -8.86 9.55 -8.12
C GLU A 16 -8.25 8.27 -7.52
N SER A 17 -7.80 7.35 -8.37
CA SER A 17 -7.13 6.13 -7.94
C SER A 17 -5.88 6.43 -7.11
N TRP A 18 -5.07 7.40 -7.53
CA TRP A 18 -3.90 7.85 -6.78
C TRP A 18 -4.26 8.35 -5.38
N ARG A 19 -5.25 9.26 -5.27
CA ARG A 19 -5.65 9.82 -3.98
C ARG A 19 -6.10 8.73 -3.02
N ARG A 20 -6.88 7.76 -3.50
CA ARG A 20 -7.39 6.66 -2.67
C ARG A 20 -6.29 5.69 -2.25
N LEU A 21 -5.35 5.36 -3.14
CA LEU A 21 -4.23 4.46 -2.85
C LEU A 21 -3.17 5.08 -1.95
N THR A 22 -3.13 6.41 -1.83
CA THR A 22 -2.16 7.11 -0.99
C THR A 22 -2.78 7.72 0.26
N ASP A 23 -4.05 7.44 0.51
CA ASP A 23 -4.76 7.73 1.75
C ASP A 23 -4.43 6.64 2.78
N TRP A 24 -3.31 6.80 3.50
CA TRP A 24 -2.79 5.78 4.42
C TRP A 24 -3.83 5.34 5.48
N PRO A 25 -4.55 6.24 6.16
CA PRO A 25 -5.59 5.86 7.11
C PRO A 25 -6.65 4.91 6.52
N ARG A 26 -7.08 5.11 5.27
CA ARG A 26 -8.10 4.26 4.63
C ARG A 26 -7.68 2.79 4.47
N HIS A 27 -6.38 2.49 4.50
CA HIS A 27 -5.90 1.12 4.41
C HIS A 27 -6.36 0.27 5.61
N ALA A 28 -6.62 0.88 6.77
CA ALA A 28 -7.17 0.17 7.94
C ALA A 28 -8.56 -0.42 7.70
N ALA A 29 -9.36 0.15 6.78
CA ALA A 29 -10.70 -0.35 6.48
C ALA A 29 -10.68 -1.67 5.68
N VAL A 30 -9.56 -1.96 5.01
CA VAL A 30 -9.43 -3.10 4.08
C VAL A 30 -8.43 -4.14 4.57
N VAL A 31 -7.60 -3.80 5.56
CA VAL A 31 -6.67 -4.73 6.21
C VAL A 31 -7.22 -5.12 7.58
N PRO A 32 -7.85 -6.31 7.74
CA PRO A 32 -8.35 -6.79 9.03
C PRO A 32 -7.31 -6.69 10.16
N LEU A 33 -7.82 -6.40 11.36
CA LEU A 33 -7.03 -6.30 12.60
C LEU A 33 -5.86 -5.32 12.50
N THR A 34 -5.95 -4.32 11.62
CA THR A 34 -4.89 -3.34 11.38
C THR A 34 -5.40 -1.92 11.61
N ARG A 35 -4.64 -1.14 12.37
CA ARG A 35 -4.86 0.31 12.54
C ARG A 35 -3.70 1.06 11.91
N VAL A 36 -4.01 2.08 11.11
CA VAL A 36 -3.00 2.94 10.51
C VAL A 36 -3.01 4.31 11.19
N THR A 37 -1.84 4.83 11.53
CA THR A 37 -1.67 6.17 12.12
C THR A 37 -0.54 6.91 11.44
N VAL A 38 -0.83 8.07 10.87
CA VAL A 38 0.18 8.97 10.30
C VAL A 38 0.86 9.71 11.45
N ARG A 39 2.20 9.70 11.46
CA ARG A 39 3.04 10.31 12.51
C ARG A 39 3.60 11.67 12.11
N THR A 40 3.63 11.98 10.82
CA THR A 40 4.04 13.28 10.29
C THR A 40 2.83 14.20 10.09
N PRO A 41 2.92 15.51 10.37
CA PRO A 41 1.86 16.47 10.03
C PRO A 41 1.55 16.51 8.53
N PRO A 42 0.32 16.86 8.12
CA PRO A 42 -0.04 17.06 6.72
C PRO A 42 0.68 18.29 6.13
N PRO A 43 0.82 18.38 4.79
CA PRO A 43 0.34 17.42 3.79
C PRO A 43 1.25 16.17 3.66
N THR A 44 0.70 15.09 3.09
CA THR A 44 1.50 13.89 2.77
C THR A 44 2.48 14.18 1.64
N GLY A 45 3.71 13.70 1.78
CA GLY A 45 4.79 13.83 0.81
C GLY A 45 5.96 12.91 1.13
N ALA A 46 7.10 13.14 0.48
CA ALA A 46 8.34 12.47 0.88
C ALA A 46 8.71 12.84 2.33
N GLY A 47 9.16 11.87 3.12
CA GLY A 47 9.38 11.99 4.56
C GLY A 47 8.14 11.78 5.42
N THR A 48 6.95 11.58 4.83
CA THR A 48 5.77 11.18 5.62
C THR A 48 5.99 9.80 6.22
N VAL A 49 5.84 9.70 7.54
CA VAL A 49 5.92 8.45 8.29
C VAL A 49 4.53 8.09 8.78
N PHE A 50 4.17 6.82 8.64
CA PHE A 50 2.96 6.25 9.21
C PHE A 50 3.24 4.85 9.75
N VAL A 51 2.43 4.41 10.70
CA VAL A 51 2.56 3.11 11.35
C VAL A 51 1.31 2.29 11.09
N ALA A 52 1.48 1.10 10.52
CA ALA A 52 0.44 0.09 10.47
C ALA A 52 0.64 -0.87 11.65
N ARG A 53 -0.26 -0.83 12.63
CA ARG A 53 -0.26 -1.74 13.78
C ARG A 53 -1.21 -2.89 13.51
N SER A 54 -0.70 -4.12 13.46
CA SER A 54 -1.49 -5.32 13.12
C SER A 54 -1.50 -6.31 14.29
N GLY A 55 -2.66 -6.88 14.62
CA GLY A 55 -2.82 -7.93 15.64
C GLY A 55 -3.85 -7.61 16.73
N VAL A 56 -3.92 -8.46 17.76
CA VAL A 56 -4.92 -8.34 18.85
C VAL A 56 -4.21 -8.27 20.20
N GLY A 57 -4.53 -7.25 21.00
CA GLY A 57 -4.01 -7.08 22.35
C GLY A 57 -2.47 -7.09 22.40
N PRO A 58 -1.85 -7.91 23.27
CA PRO A 58 -0.38 -7.98 23.40
C PRO A 58 0.32 -8.67 22.22
N LEU A 59 -0.44 -9.33 21.31
CA LEU A 59 0.11 -10.01 20.12
C LEU A 59 0.14 -9.09 18.88
N ALA A 60 0.11 -7.77 19.09
CA ALA A 60 0.18 -6.80 18.00
C ALA A 60 1.61 -6.33 17.72
N PHE A 61 1.93 -6.12 16.45
CA PHE A 61 3.22 -5.57 16.02
C PHE A 61 3.03 -4.29 15.20
N ASP A 62 4.05 -3.43 15.24
CA ASP A 62 4.09 -2.19 14.46
C ASP A 62 4.96 -2.38 13.21
N ASP A 63 4.43 -1.95 12.07
CA ASP A 63 5.14 -1.80 10.79
C ASP A 63 5.23 -0.30 10.44
N PRO A 64 6.27 0.42 10.93
CA PRO A 64 6.49 1.80 10.55
C PRO A 64 7.00 1.89 9.11
N MET A 65 6.37 2.75 8.31
CA MET A 65 6.68 3.00 6.91
C MET A 65 6.97 4.47 6.67
N GLU A 66 7.93 4.74 5.80
CA GLU A 66 8.29 6.09 5.35
C GLU A 66 8.09 6.22 3.84
N VAL A 67 7.44 7.29 3.42
CA VAL A 67 7.36 7.68 2.01
C VAL A 67 8.71 8.25 1.58
N VAL A 68 9.46 7.52 0.77
CA VAL A 68 10.77 7.95 0.25
C VAL A 68 10.70 8.51 -1.15
N THR A 69 9.59 8.31 -1.87
CA THR A 69 9.33 8.94 -3.15
C THR A 69 7.87 9.31 -3.23
N TRP A 70 7.58 10.54 -3.63
CA TRP A 70 6.22 11.05 -3.78
C TRP A 70 6.12 11.87 -5.06
N ARG A 71 5.39 11.35 -6.04
CA ARG A 71 5.13 12.00 -7.33
C ARG A 71 3.66 11.82 -7.66
N PRO A 72 2.78 12.72 -7.20
CA PRO A 72 1.37 12.66 -7.58
C PRO A 72 1.21 12.84 -9.10
N PRO A 73 0.17 12.25 -9.71
CA PRO A 73 -0.15 12.47 -11.12
C PRO A 73 -0.46 13.96 -11.34
N ARG A 74 -0.08 14.47 -12.51
CA ARG A 74 -0.36 15.84 -12.96
C ARG A 74 -0.87 15.77 -14.38
N ASP A 75 -1.94 16.50 -14.69
CA ASP A 75 -2.48 16.62 -16.04
C ASP A 75 -2.73 15.25 -16.74
N GLY A 76 -3.21 14.27 -15.98
CA GLY A 76 -3.46 12.91 -16.49
C GLY A 76 -2.22 12.00 -16.58
N ASP A 77 -1.03 12.45 -16.17
CA ASP A 77 0.19 11.64 -16.18
C ASP A 77 0.22 10.56 -15.07
N THR A 78 1.28 9.75 -15.09
CA THR A 78 1.51 8.69 -14.12
C THR A 78 1.86 9.24 -12.73
N GLY A 79 1.15 8.77 -11.70
CA GLY A 79 1.53 8.93 -10.30
C GLY A 79 2.47 7.82 -9.83
N ARG A 80 3.49 8.15 -9.01
CA ARG A 80 4.39 7.17 -8.39
C ARG A 80 4.74 7.49 -6.93
N CYS A 81 4.53 6.52 -6.05
CA CYS A 81 4.91 6.58 -4.63
C CYS A 81 5.82 5.40 -4.28
N ARG A 82 6.82 5.61 -3.43
CA ARG A 82 7.63 4.54 -2.85
C ARG A 82 7.67 4.65 -1.34
N LEU A 83 7.44 3.53 -0.69
CA LEU A 83 7.45 3.33 0.76
C LEU A 83 8.64 2.45 1.15
N VAL A 84 9.30 2.75 2.25
CA VAL A 84 10.29 1.86 2.88
C VAL A 84 9.80 1.49 4.27
N LYS A 85 9.83 0.20 4.59
CA LYS A 85 9.50 -0.31 5.91
C LYS A 85 10.71 -0.11 6.83
N ARG A 86 10.52 0.65 7.90
CA ARG A 86 11.52 1.02 8.91
C ARG A 86 11.44 0.14 10.16
N GLY A 87 10.61 -0.91 10.13
CA GLY A 87 10.39 -1.82 11.25
C GLY A 87 11.56 -2.78 11.47
N THR A 88 11.58 -3.40 12.66
CA THR A 88 12.55 -4.44 13.02
C THR A 88 12.07 -5.84 12.64
N PHE A 89 10.75 -6.04 12.60
CA PHE A 89 10.10 -7.30 12.26
C PHE A 89 9.78 -7.40 10.77
N VAL A 90 9.17 -6.35 10.20
CA VAL A 90 8.88 -6.27 8.77
C VAL A 90 9.83 -5.26 8.13
N THR A 91 10.51 -5.71 7.10
CA THR A 91 11.48 -4.92 6.33
C THR A 91 11.16 -5.04 4.83
N GLY A 92 11.76 -4.15 4.03
CA GLY A 92 11.54 -4.11 2.59
C GLY A 92 10.92 -2.79 2.15
N TRP A 93 10.22 -2.80 1.03
CA TRP A 93 9.67 -1.61 0.40
C TRP A 93 8.40 -1.92 -0.38
N ALA A 94 7.57 -0.90 -0.58
CA ALA A 94 6.43 -0.97 -1.50
C ALA A 94 6.50 0.19 -2.50
N GLU A 95 6.00 -0.05 -3.70
CA GLU A 95 5.91 0.96 -4.76
C GLU A 95 4.53 0.90 -5.38
N ILE A 96 3.93 2.09 -5.50
CA ILE A 96 2.61 2.30 -6.09
C ILE A 96 2.82 3.14 -7.33
N GLU A 97 2.31 2.65 -8.44
CA GLU A 97 2.31 3.36 -9.71
C GLU A 97 0.89 3.35 -10.27
N VAL A 98 0.38 4.52 -10.64
CA VAL A 98 -0.97 4.66 -11.19
C VAL A 98 -0.85 5.39 -12.52
N ARG A 99 -1.24 4.72 -13.60
CA ARG A 99 -1.14 5.24 -14.97
C ARG A 99 -2.54 5.50 -15.54
N PRO A 100 -2.75 6.52 -16.37
CA PRO A 100 -3.97 6.64 -17.16
C PRO A 100 -4.11 5.45 -18.13
N VAL A 101 -5.35 5.14 -18.52
CA VAL A 101 -5.64 4.16 -19.58
C VAL A 101 -6.34 4.87 -20.74
N ALA A 102 -5.96 4.51 -21.97
CA ALA A 102 -6.60 5.03 -23.18
C ALA A 102 -8.09 4.66 -23.16
N GLY A 103 -8.97 5.64 -23.39
CA GLY A 103 -10.43 5.46 -23.28
C GLY A 103 -11.01 5.71 -21.88
N GLY A 104 -10.18 6.11 -20.91
CA GLY A 104 -10.60 6.48 -19.56
C GLY A 104 -10.19 5.46 -18.49
N GLY A 105 -10.25 5.89 -17.23
CA GLY A 105 -9.84 5.09 -16.08
C GLY A 105 -8.33 5.08 -15.83
N SER A 106 -7.87 4.12 -15.04
CA SER A 106 -6.46 4.02 -14.64
C SER A 106 -6.01 2.58 -14.41
N ARG A 107 -4.71 2.35 -14.57
CA ARG A 107 -4.02 1.10 -14.27
C ARG A 107 -3.14 1.30 -13.06
N VAL A 108 -3.41 0.53 -12.02
CA VAL A 108 -2.66 0.49 -10.77
C VAL A 108 -1.68 -0.67 -10.83
N LEU A 109 -0.43 -0.36 -10.55
CA LEU A 109 0.65 -1.32 -10.40
C LEU A 109 1.23 -1.19 -9.00
N TRP A 110 1.09 -2.25 -8.22
CA TRP A 110 1.63 -2.36 -6.87
C TRP A 110 2.77 -3.37 -6.88
N ARG A 111 3.94 -2.95 -6.40
CA ARG A 111 5.11 -3.82 -6.22
C ARG A 111 5.49 -3.81 -4.76
N GLU A 112 5.71 -4.97 -4.17
CA GLU A 112 6.10 -5.04 -2.78
C GLU A 112 7.19 -6.09 -2.57
N ASP A 113 8.26 -5.62 -1.93
CA ASP A 113 9.32 -6.41 -1.34
C ASP A 113 9.06 -6.50 0.15
N LEU A 114 8.81 -7.72 0.62
CA LEU A 114 8.50 -8.00 2.00
C LEU A 114 9.48 -9.03 2.57
N ASN A 115 10.06 -8.70 3.72
CA ASN A 115 10.86 -9.64 4.47
C ASN A 115 10.48 -9.57 5.96
N VAL A 116 10.01 -10.70 6.50
CA VAL A 116 9.66 -10.83 7.91
C VAL A 116 10.80 -11.51 8.62
N ARG A 117 11.54 -10.73 9.41
CA ARG A 117 12.61 -11.24 10.26
C ARG A 117 11.94 -12.17 11.28
N TRP A 118 12.47 -13.39 11.47
CA TRP A 118 11.97 -14.46 12.36
C TRP A 118 10.87 -15.39 11.83
N LEU A 119 10.29 -15.13 10.65
CA LEU A 119 9.36 -16.09 10.05
C LEU A 119 10.14 -17.16 9.26
N PRO A 120 9.99 -18.46 9.53
CA PRO A 120 10.60 -19.50 8.71
C PRO A 120 10.17 -19.37 7.24
N ARG A 121 11.12 -19.54 6.31
CA ARG A 121 10.92 -19.32 4.86
C ARG A 121 9.77 -20.12 4.22
N PHE A 122 9.25 -21.16 4.87
CA PHE A 122 8.09 -21.89 4.38
C PHE A 122 6.76 -21.11 4.54
N PHE A 123 6.70 -20.14 5.46
CA PHE A 123 5.56 -19.23 5.58
C PHE A 123 5.58 -18.07 4.58
N ASP A 124 6.66 -17.90 3.81
CA ASP A 124 6.76 -16.88 2.75
C ASP A 124 5.65 -17.04 1.69
N ARG A 125 5.23 -18.28 1.41
CA ARG A 125 4.15 -18.58 0.46
C ARG A 125 2.75 -18.18 0.97
N PRO A 126 2.31 -18.59 2.17
CA PRO A 126 1.05 -18.10 2.73
C PRO A 126 1.08 -16.60 3.04
N LEU A 127 2.24 -16.01 3.37
CA LEU A 127 2.39 -14.56 3.54
C LEU A 127 2.24 -13.80 2.21
N GLY A 128 2.83 -14.31 1.12
CA GLY A 128 2.64 -13.77 -0.22
C GLY A 128 1.22 -13.99 -0.76
N TRP A 129 0.56 -15.09 -0.37
CA TRP A 129 -0.83 -15.37 -0.71
C TRP A 129 -1.81 -14.47 0.05
N ALA A 130 -1.62 -14.32 1.36
CA ALA A 130 -2.37 -13.39 2.20
C ALA A 130 -2.13 -11.95 1.74
N GLY A 131 -0.89 -11.57 1.40
CA GLY A 131 -0.56 -10.30 0.77
C GLY A 131 -1.34 -10.09 -0.54
N ARG A 132 -1.24 -11.00 -1.51
CA ARG A 132 -1.99 -10.89 -2.77
C ARG A 132 -3.51 -10.85 -2.59
N TRP A 133 -4.05 -11.59 -1.62
CA TRP A 133 -5.49 -11.62 -1.35
C TRP A 133 -5.96 -10.33 -0.67
N MET A 134 -5.23 -9.87 0.34
CA MET A 134 -5.51 -8.65 1.09
C MET A 134 -5.31 -7.40 0.25
N PHE A 135 -4.21 -7.31 -0.52
CA PHE A 135 -3.97 -6.21 -1.45
C PHE A 135 -4.90 -6.28 -2.66
N GLY A 136 -5.26 -7.48 -3.13
CA GLY A 136 -6.27 -7.66 -4.17
C GLY A 136 -7.66 -7.15 -3.75
N ARG A 137 -8.07 -7.40 -2.50
CA ARG A 137 -9.31 -6.86 -1.91
C ARG A 137 -9.20 -5.38 -1.54
N ALA A 138 -8.05 -4.92 -1.07
CA ALA A 138 -7.80 -3.51 -0.75
C ALA A 138 -7.83 -2.65 -2.00
N VAL A 139 -7.10 -3.03 -3.04
CA VAL A 139 -7.14 -2.32 -4.33
C VAL A 139 -8.54 -2.44 -4.95
N GLY A 140 -9.19 -3.60 -4.89
CA GLY A 140 -10.58 -3.72 -5.34
C GLY A 140 -11.54 -2.79 -4.59
N GLY A 141 -11.50 -2.77 -3.27
CA GLY A 141 -12.39 -1.96 -2.42
C GLY A 141 -12.10 -0.46 -2.46
N LEU A 142 -10.83 -0.06 -2.51
CA LEU A 142 -10.45 1.35 -2.66
C LEU A 142 -10.84 1.89 -4.04
N LEU A 143 -10.95 1.05 -5.07
CA LEU A 143 -11.33 1.48 -6.41
C LEU A 143 -12.85 1.42 -6.68
N LEU A 144 -13.66 0.90 -5.74
CA LEU A 144 -15.11 0.96 -5.86
C LEU A 144 -15.62 2.40 -5.68
N PRO A 145 -16.63 2.86 -6.45
CA PRO A 145 -17.33 4.10 -6.17
C PRO A 145 -17.93 4.08 -4.74
N GLU A 146 -17.86 5.18 -4.00
CA GLU A 146 -18.67 5.33 -2.79
C GLU A 146 -20.15 5.35 -3.25
N SER A 147 -20.96 4.44 -2.70
CA SER A 147 -22.42 4.37 -2.93
C SER A 147 -23.16 5.43 -2.15
#